data_AF-A0AAV0LF78-F1
#
_entry.id   AF-A0AAV0LF78-F1
#
_cell.length_a   1.000
_cell.length_b   1.000
_cell.length_c   1.000
_cell.angle_alpha   90.00
_cell.angle_beta   90.00
_cell.angle_gamma   90.00
#
_symmetry.space_group_name_H-M   'P 1'
#
loop_
_entity.id
_entity.type
_entity.pdbx_description
1 polymer ?
#
loop_
_entity_poly.entity_id
_entity_poly.type
_entity_poly.pdbx_seq_one_letter_code
_entity_poly.pdbx_strand_id
1 'polypeptide(L)'
;MSQDAMDIDQSSQAPSQSQTLRTLTAGPLSSSLSSLAASSRTIPFNKDFHFFYNFDDFKSPVKRIASKSQSLLQSIGSSGAVTKGEIEFPGDADIDCEEASDWLVNMNDEIFERFDSSADEFEVLRKSQEENAARNNSVMDSDGFQTVYGKKKKKNVWINPQSGLAGSSVSNYAGDLAVKVADKKGNAGGKAKIPFHIPSIRRPQEEHNILVNNSNQPFEHVWLERSDDGSRFVHPLEKLSVLDFVDKDAGRIEPSVPPAVESTPFKLVEDVKDLKELAAKLRAVDEFAVDLEHNQYRSFQGLTCLMQISTRTEDFIVDTLKLRIHIGPHLREIFKDPTKKKVLHGANQDILWLQRDFGIYICNMFDTGQASRVLKLERNSLEYLLHHFCGVVANKE
;
A
#
# COMPACT_ATOMS: atom_id res chain seq x y z
N MET A 1 31.57 37.79 -55.41
CA MET A 1 30.78 36.66 -54.89
C MET A 1 31.09 36.58 -53.41
N SER A 2 30.28 37.25 -52.61
CA SER A 2 30.43 37.32 -51.15
C SER A 2 29.64 36.16 -50.55
N GLN A 3 30.27 35.37 -49.68
CA GLN A 3 29.61 34.31 -48.93
C GLN A 3 29.02 34.90 -47.65
N ASP A 4 27.70 34.90 -47.58
CA ASP A 4 26.94 35.15 -46.36
C ASP A 4 27.17 34.00 -45.37
N ALA A 5 27.81 34.29 -44.24
CA ALA A 5 27.79 33.45 -43.07
C ALA A 5 26.46 33.70 -42.33
N MET A 6 25.56 32.72 -42.36
CA MET A 6 24.39 32.71 -41.48
C MET A 6 24.85 32.46 -40.05
N ASP A 7 24.81 33.54 -39.26
CA ASP A 7 24.88 33.52 -37.82
C ASP A 7 23.57 32.91 -37.29
N ILE A 8 23.63 31.67 -36.80
CA ILE A 8 22.48 31.02 -36.15
C ILE A 8 22.48 31.45 -34.69
N ASP A 9 21.59 32.40 -34.43
CA ASP A 9 21.07 32.88 -33.15
C ASP A 9 21.05 31.80 -32.06
N GLN A 10 21.94 31.94 -31.05
CA GLN A 10 21.88 31.20 -29.79
C GLN A 10 20.72 31.74 -28.95
N SER A 11 19.52 31.30 -29.30
CA SER A 11 18.32 31.49 -28.48
C SER A 11 18.46 30.76 -27.14
N SER A 12 18.61 31.56 -26.08
CA SER A 12 18.00 31.39 -24.75
C SER A 12 17.46 30.00 -24.39
N GLN A 13 18.35 29.05 -24.05
CA GLN A 13 17.91 27.86 -23.32
C GLN A 13 17.56 28.24 -21.88
N ALA A 14 16.29 28.01 -21.52
CA ALA A 14 15.82 28.11 -20.14
C ALA A 14 16.74 27.30 -19.20
N PRO A 15 17.05 27.79 -17.99
CA PRO A 15 17.92 27.07 -17.07
C PRO A 15 17.36 25.68 -16.81
N SER A 16 18.23 24.66 -16.90
CA SER A 16 17.83 23.28 -16.64
C SER A 16 17.18 23.17 -15.25
N GLN A 17 16.18 22.29 -15.09
CA GLN A 17 15.49 22.08 -13.80
C GLN A 17 16.47 21.88 -12.62
N SER A 18 17.65 21.30 -12.90
CA SER A 18 18.73 21.12 -11.92
C SER A 18 19.36 22.44 -11.42
N GLN A 19 19.52 23.44 -12.28
CA GLN A 19 20.06 24.77 -11.91
C GLN A 19 19.03 25.58 -11.12
N THR A 20 17.75 25.46 -11.48
CA THR A 20 16.65 26.08 -10.73
C THR A 20 16.56 25.51 -9.31
N LEU A 21 16.64 24.19 -9.15
CA LEU A 21 16.66 23.53 -7.84
C LEU A 21 17.88 23.92 -6.99
N ARG A 22 19.08 23.99 -7.58
CA ARG A 22 20.29 24.45 -6.87
C ARG A 22 20.19 25.91 -6.42
N THR A 23 19.57 26.77 -7.22
CA THR A 23 19.36 28.18 -6.89
C THR A 23 18.33 28.33 -5.76
N LEU A 24 17.30 27.48 -5.73
CA LEU A 24 16.32 27.41 -4.65
C LEU A 24 16.94 26.93 -3.32
N THR A 25 17.75 25.89 -3.34
CA THR A 25 18.35 25.31 -2.10
C THR A 25 19.50 26.13 -1.54
N ALA A 26 20.28 26.82 -2.40
CA ALA A 26 21.35 27.73 -1.98
C ALA A 26 20.89 29.18 -1.79
N GLY A 27 19.61 29.47 -2.07
CA GLY A 27 19.07 30.83 -2.12
C GLY A 27 18.47 31.35 -0.80
N PRO A 28 17.77 32.50 -0.86
CA PRO A 28 17.17 33.18 0.29
C PRO A 28 16.15 32.34 1.08
N LEU A 29 15.60 31.29 0.47
CA LEU A 29 14.64 30.39 1.13
C LEU A 29 15.31 29.61 2.27
N SER A 30 16.52 29.10 2.07
CA SER A 30 17.25 28.31 3.06
C SER A 30 17.66 29.14 4.28
N SER A 31 18.11 30.38 4.06
CA SER A 31 18.43 31.33 5.15
C SER A 31 17.19 31.78 5.91
N SER A 32 16.05 31.98 5.21
CA SER A 32 14.77 32.33 5.81
C SER A 32 14.21 31.18 6.67
N LEU A 33 14.26 29.94 6.19
CA LEU A 33 13.89 28.73 6.94
C LEU A 33 14.73 28.56 8.21
N SER A 34 16.04 28.75 8.08
CA SER A 34 16.96 28.66 9.23
C SER A 34 16.65 29.72 10.29
N SER A 35 16.36 30.96 9.85
CA SER A 35 16.00 32.07 10.75
C SER A 35 14.65 31.82 11.43
N LEU A 36 13.68 31.26 10.70
CA LEU A 36 12.37 30.88 11.24
C LEU A 36 12.50 29.76 12.29
N ALA A 37 13.27 28.72 11.99
CA ALA A 37 13.52 27.59 12.91
C ALA A 37 14.34 27.98 14.15
N ALA A 38 15.16 29.03 14.06
CA ALA A 38 15.83 29.61 15.23
C ALA A 38 14.83 30.42 16.08
N SER A 39 13.98 31.22 15.42
CA SER A 39 12.98 32.06 16.09
C SER A 39 11.89 31.24 16.80
N SER A 40 11.46 30.11 16.23
CA SER A 40 10.44 29.25 16.85
C SER A 40 10.86 28.68 18.20
N ARG A 41 12.17 28.44 18.40
CA ARG A 41 12.72 27.94 19.68
C ARG A 41 12.64 28.97 20.81
N THR A 42 12.40 30.24 20.48
CA THR A 42 12.23 31.30 21.47
C THR A 42 10.80 31.40 21.98
N ILE A 43 9.86 30.65 21.39
CA ILE A 43 8.47 30.58 21.85
C ILE A 43 8.44 29.78 23.18
N PRO A 44 8.01 30.39 24.28
CA PRO A 44 7.98 29.74 25.59
C PRO A 44 6.87 28.68 25.64
N PHE A 45 7.25 27.40 25.72
CA PHE A 45 6.32 26.26 25.76
C PHE A 45 5.97 25.77 27.17
N ASN A 46 6.73 26.18 28.18
CA ASN A 46 6.62 25.69 29.57
C ASN A 46 6.13 26.77 30.55
N LYS A 47 5.50 27.83 30.04
CA LYS A 47 5.00 28.94 30.85
C LYS A 47 3.51 29.13 30.60
N ASP A 48 2.77 29.35 31.68
CA ASP A 48 1.35 29.69 31.59
C ASP A 48 1.18 31.18 31.29
N PHE A 49 0.50 31.48 30.17
CA PHE A 49 0.16 32.83 29.75
C PHE A 49 -1.34 33.13 29.83
N HIS A 50 -2.13 32.25 30.44
CA HIS A 50 -3.59 32.37 30.49
C HIS A 50 -4.05 33.71 31.09
N PHE A 51 -3.37 34.18 32.14
CA PHE A 51 -3.62 35.48 32.75
C PHE A 51 -3.49 36.65 31.75
N PHE A 52 -2.49 36.62 30.88
CA PHE A 52 -2.23 37.69 29.91
C PHE A 52 -3.22 37.70 28.75
N TYR A 53 -3.94 36.61 28.53
CA TYR A 53 -4.97 36.50 27.49
C TYR A 53 -6.21 37.36 27.77
N ASN A 54 -6.30 37.97 28.96
CA ASN A 54 -7.30 38.98 29.31
C ASN A 54 -7.00 40.37 28.73
N PHE A 55 -5.78 40.63 28.26
CA PHE A 55 -5.39 41.92 27.70
C PHE A 55 -5.34 41.86 26.18
N ASP A 56 -6.03 42.77 25.51
CA ASP A 56 -6.09 42.81 24.04
C ASP A 56 -4.71 43.04 23.40
N ASP A 57 -3.82 43.75 24.09
CA ASP A 57 -2.43 43.98 23.66
C ASP A 57 -1.61 42.68 23.56
N PHE A 58 -1.97 41.65 24.31
CA PHE A 58 -1.34 40.32 24.25
C PHE A 58 -2.14 39.35 23.37
N LYS A 59 -3.47 39.34 23.54
CA LYS A 59 -4.39 38.47 22.81
C LYS A 59 -4.38 38.71 21.30
N SER A 60 -4.39 39.97 20.86
CA SER A 60 -4.51 40.31 19.44
C SER A 60 -3.28 39.91 18.62
N PRO A 61 -2.03 40.19 19.05
CA PRO A 61 -0.85 39.70 18.35
C PRO A 61 -0.76 38.17 18.32
N VAL A 62 -1.09 37.48 19.41
CA VAL A 62 -1.06 36.01 19.49
C VAL A 62 -2.06 35.39 18.51
N LYS A 63 -3.31 35.88 18.47
CA LYS A 63 -4.30 35.44 17.49
C LYS A 63 -3.84 35.67 16.06
N ARG A 64 -3.28 36.84 15.77
CA ARG A 64 -2.76 37.17 14.43
C ARG A 64 -1.64 36.23 14.00
N ILE A 65 -0.72 35.88 14.91
CA ILE A 65 0.35 34.92 14.64
C ILE A 65 -0.24 33.53 14.40
N ALA A 66 -1.15 33.08 15.26
CA ALA A 66 -1.81 31.78 15.13
C ALA A 66 -2.56 31.65 13.79
N SER A 67 -3.40 32.62 13.43
CA SER A 67 -4.13 32.62 12.16
C SER A 67 -3.18 32.63 10.94
N LYS A 68 -2.06 33.34 11.02
CA LYS A 68 -1.06 33.36 9.94
C LYS A 68 -0.37 32.00 9.80
N SER A 69 0.00 31.37 10.92
CA SER A 69 0.59 30.02 10.92
C SER A 69 -0.41 28.97 10.39
N GLN A 70 -1.66 29.04 10.82
CA GLN A 70 -2.73 28.16 10.34
C GLN A 70 -2.96 28.30 8.83
N SER A 71 -3.03 29.53 8.32
CA SER A 71 -3.18 29.78 6.88
C SER A 71 -2.00 29.21 6.07
N LEU A 72 -0.77 29.28 6.58
CA LEU A 72 0.38 28.67 5.92
C LEU A 72 0.28 27.13 5.92
N LEU A 73 -0.08 26.52 7.04
CA LEU A 73 -0.24 25.06 7.15
C LEU A 73 -1.37 24.54 6.26
N GLN A 74 -2.49 25.26 6.21
CA GLN A 74 -3.59 24.96 5.30
C GLN A 74 -3.15 25.06 3.83
N SER A 75 -2.38 26.10 3.48
CA SER A 75 -1.82 26.23 2.13
C SER A 75 -0.84 25.11 1.77
N ILE A 76 -0.13 24.54 2.74
CA ILE A 76 0.74 23.38 2.53
C ILE A 76 -0.10 22.12 2.33
N GLY A 77 -1.11 21.88 3.19
CA GLY A 77 -1.99 20.71 3.12
C GLY A 77 -2.86 20.65 1.86
N SER A 78 -3.29 21.80 1.34
CA SER A 78 -4.03 21.90 0.07
C SER A 78 -3.11 21.83 -1.16
N SER A 79 -1.78 21.75 -0.99
CA SER A 79 -0.86 21.66 -2.11
C SER A 79 -0.73 20.22 -2.61
N GLY A 80 -1.51 19.85 -3.64
CA GLY A 80 -1.40 18.54 -4.29
C GLY A 80 -0.03 18.23 -4.95
N ALA A 81 0.88 19.20 -4.98
CA ALA A 81 2.27 19.00 -5.39
C ALA A 81 3.10 18.25 -4.33
N VAL A 82 2.74 18.38 -3.05
CA VAL A 82 3.49 17.81 -1.93
C VAL A 82 2.91 16.43 -1.53
N THR A 83 1.61 16.21 -1.72
CA THR A 83 0.87 15.08 -1.12
C THR A 83 -0.05 14.40 -2.14
N LYS A 84 -0.29 13.08 -2.03
CA LYS A 84 -1.14 12.29 -2.96
C LYS A 84 -2.64 12.65 -2.91
N GLY A 85 -3.01 13.69 -2.15
CA GLY A 85 -4.35 14.27 -2.03
C GLY A 85 -4.32 15.51 -1.14
N GLU A 86 -5.41 16.26 -1.07
CA GLU A 86 -5.55 17.37 -0.12
C GLU A 86 -5.67 16.82 1.30
N ILE A 87 -4.78 17.25 2.20
CA ILE A 87 -4.86 16.91 3.63
C ILE A 87 -5.20 18.22 4.34
N GLU A 88 -6.49 18.46 4.57
CA GLU A 88 -6.97 19.70 5.18
C GLU A 88 -6.43 19.86 6.60
N PHE A 89 -5.87 21.03 6.88
CA PHE A 89 -5.45 21.38 8.24
C PHE A 89 -6.71 21.59 9.11
N PRO A 90 -6.79 20.98 10.31
CA PRO A 90 -7.96 21.12 11.19
C PRO A 90 -8.21 22.60 11.54
N GLY A 91 -9.46 23.03 11.32
CA GLY A 91 -9.79 24.43 11.02
C GLY A 91 -10.19 25.34 12.17
N ASP A 92 -10.11 24.94 13.45
CA ASP A 92 -10.73 25.71 14.54
C ASP A 92 -9.78 26.43 15.50
N ALA A 93 -10.27 27.52 16.12
CA ALA A 93 -9.49 28.33 17.06
C ALA A 93 -9.19 27.62 18.40
N ASP A 94 -9.84 26.47 18.65
CA ASP A 94 -9.70 25.60 19.82
C ASP A 94 -9.19 24.21 19.39
N ILE A 95 -8.23 24.16 18.46
CA ILE A 95 -7.55 22.93 18.03
C ILE A 95 -7.12 22.11 19.24
N ASP A 96 -7.61 20.88 19.32
CA ASP A 96 -6.98 19.85 20.12
C ASP A 96 -5.57 19.65 19.59
N CYS A 97 -4.56 19.83 20.45
CA CYS A 97 -3.16 19.66 20.07
C CYS A 97 -2.88 18.26 19.51
N GLU A 98 -3.71 17.26 19.85
CA GLU A 98 -3.64 15.93 19.28
C GLU A 98 -4.04 15.91 17.79
N GLU A 99 -5.11 16.60 17.39
CA GLU A 99 -5.59 16.59 16.00
C GLU A 99 -4.60 17.29 15.05
N ALA A 100 -4.01 18.40 15.47
CA ALA A 100 -2.95 19.07 14.70
C ALA A 100 -1.64 18.27 14.67
N SER A 101 -1.35 17.49 15.72
CA SER A 101 -0.22 16.58 15.75
C SER A 101 -0.43 15.42 14.77
N ASP A 102 -1.60 14.81 14.76
CA ASP A 102 -1.95 13.72 13.84
C ASP A 102 -1.91 14.18 12.37
N TRP A 103 -2.42 15.38 12.10
CA TRP A 103 -2.28 16.00 10.78
C TRP A 103 -0.81 16.16 10.36
N LEU A 104 0.05 16.64 11.27
CA LEU A 104 1.48 16.85 11.00
C LEU A 104 2.22 15.52 10.77
N VAL A 105 1.88 14.48 11.52
CA VAL A 105 2.44 13.12 11.34
C VAL A 105 2.06 12.60 9.95
N ASN A 106 0.77 12.66 9.59
CA ASN A 106 0.28 12.22 8.29
C ASN A 106 0.94 13.00 7.12
N MET A 107 1.12 14.31 7.29
CA MET A 107 1.87 15.15 6.33
C MET A 107 3.31 14.67 6.13
N ASN A 108 4.03 14.44 7.23
CA ASN A 108 5.42 14.02 7.15
C ASN A 108 5.56 12.63 6.52
N ASP A 109 4.68 11.69 6.87
CA ASP A 109 4.68 10.34 6.33
C ASP A 109 4.51 10.35 4.80
N GLU A 110 3.57 11.14 4.28
CA GLU A 110 3.35 11.28 2.84
C GLU A 110 4.56 11.91 2.12
N ILE A 111 5.21 12.91 2.73
CA ILE A 111 6.43 13.52 2.18
C ILE A 111 7.58 12.52 2.15
N PHE A 112 7.78 11.76 3.23
CA PHE A 112 8.84 10.76 3.30
C PHE A 112 8.59 9.60 2.33
N GLU A 113 7.35 9.14 2.19
CA GLU A 113 7.00 8.08 1.25
C GLU A 113 7.29 8.50 -0.21
N ARG A 114 7.03 9.77 -0.55
CA ARG A 114 7.37 10.33 -1.87
C ARG A 114 8.88 10.45 -2.08
N PHE A 115 9.60 10.90 -1.06
CA PHE A 115 11.06 10.96 -1.12
C PHE A 115 11.66 9.58 -1.33
N ASP A 116 11.22 8.58 -0.55
CA ASP A 116 11.69 7.20 -0.65
C ASP A 116 11.37 6.62 -2.04
N SER A 117 10.16 6.86 -2.56
CA SER A 117 9.78 6.46 -3.92
C SER A 117 10.71 7.06 -4.98
N SER A 118 11.05 8.35 -4.84
CA SER A 118 11.95 9.04 -5.78
C SER A 118 13.41 8.58 -5.63
N ALA A 119 13.86 8.30 -4.41
CA ALA A 119 15.19 7.78 -4.12
C ALA A 119 15.37 6.36 -4.69
N ASP A 120 14.35 5.51 -4.56
CA ASP A 120 14.32 4.16 -5.13
C ASP A 120 14.37 4.21 -6.66
N GLU A 121 13.56 5.07 -7.29
CA GLU A 121 13.60 5.28 -8.74
C GLU A 121 14.99 5.74 -9.21
N PHE A 122 15.58 6.70 -8.51
CA PHE A 122 16.94 7.17 -8.79
C PHE A 122 17.98 6.05 -8.66
N GLU A 123 17.87 5.20 -7.65
CA GLU A 123 18.78 4.08 -7.45
C GLU A 123 18.66 3.05 -8.58
N VAL A 124 17.44 2.74 -9.03
CA VAL A 124 17.16 1.86 -10.17
C VAL A 124 17.76 2.42 -11.46
N LEU A 125 17.53 3.71 -11.73
CA LEU A 125 18.08 4.38 -12.92
C LEU A 125 19.61 4.35 -12.89
N ARG A 126 20.24 4.64 -11.75
CA ARG A 126 21.70 4.59 -11.60
C ARG A 126 22.24 3.18 -11.83
N LYS A 127 21.62 2.15 -11.27
CA LYS A 127 22.00 0.74 -11.49
C LYS A 127 21.89 0.35 -12.96
N SER A 128 20.80 0.73 -13.63
CA SER A 128 20.61 0.46 -15.05
C SER A 128 21.66 1.15 -15.94
N GLN A 129 22.07 2.38 -15.58
CA GLN A 129 23.14 3.09 -16.27
C GLN A 129 24.51 2.46 -16.04
N GLU A 130 24.79 1.99 -14.83
CA GLU A 130 26.03 1.26 -14.50
C GLU A 130 26.11 -0.09 -15.24
N GLU A 131 25.00 -0.82 -15.35
CA GLU A 131 24.93 -2.07 -16.11
C GLU A 131 25.03 -1.86 -17.62
N ASN A 132 24.41 -0.81 -18.16
CA ASN A 132 24.51 -0.45 -19.57
C ASN A 132 25.90 0.08 -19.94
N ALA A 133 26.56 0.83 -19.05
CA ALA A 133 27.95 1.24 -19.21
C ALA A 133 28.91 0.03 -19.14
N ALA A 134 28.63 -0.96 -18.30
CA ALA A 134 29.39 -2.20 -18.23
C ALA A 134 29.20 -3.08 -19.48
N ARG A 135 28.03 -3.05 -20.13
CA ARG A 135 27.76 -3.73 -21.41
C ARG A 135 28.41 -3.02 -22.61
N ASN A 136 28.37 -1.68 -22.64
CA ASN A 136 28.97 -0.90 -23.72
C ASN A 136 30.50 -0.93 -23.72
N ASN A 137 31.13 -1.21 -22.57
CA ASN A 137 32.58 -1.46 -22.49
C ASN A 137 32.99 -2.90 -22.89
N SER A 138 32.08 -3.72 -23.41
CA SER A 138 32.39 -5.07 -23.92
C SER A 138 32.49 -5.15 -25.46
N VAL A 139 32.30 -4.04 -26.16
CA VAL A 139 32.47 -3.96 -27.63
C VAL A 139 33.32 -2.74 -27.97
N MET A 140 34.45 -3.00 -28.64
CA MET A 140 35.49 -2.11 -29.15
C MET A 140 36.65 -1.79 -28.19
N ASP A 141 37.81 -2.33 -28.56
CA ASP A 141 39.13 -1.79 -28.28
C ASP A 141 39.37 -0.53 -29.13
N SER A 142 40.33 0.28 -28.68
CA SER A 142 40.88 1.54 -29.20
C SER A 142 40.17 2.87 -28.87
N ASP A 143 40.94 3.68 -28.13
CA ASP A 143 40.88 5.12 -27.84
C ASP A 143 39.82 5.71 -26.89
N GLY A 144 40.32 6.18 -25.73
CA GLY A 144 39.80 7.39 -25.08
C GLY A 144 39.26 7.26 -23.65
N PHE A 145 40.09 7.66 -22.69
CA PHE A 145 39.77 8.05 -21.30
C PHE A 145 39.34 6.96 -20.29
N GLN A 146 40.27 6.65 -19.38
CA GLN A 146 40.11 5.68 -18.31
C GLN A 146 39.70 6.37 -17.00
N THR A 147 38.44 6.20 -16.56
CA THR A 147 38.00 6.62 -15.22
C THR A 147 38.30 5.50 -14.21
N VAL A 148 39.24 5.76 -13.31
CA VAL A 148 39.75 4.79 -12.33
C VAL A 148 38.78 4.65 -11.16
N TYR A 149 38.11 3.49 -11.04
CA TYR A 149 37.49 3.06 -9.77
C TYR A 149 38.36 1.98 -9.11
N GLY A 150 38.85 2.29 -7.91
CA GLY A 150 39.69 1.40 -7.09
C GLY A 150 38.96 0.13 -6.68
N LYS A 151 39.20 -0.98 -7.38
CA LYS A 151 38.80 -2.32 -6.94
C LYS A 151 39.66 -2.77 -5.76
N LYS A 152 39.09 -2.84 -4.55
CA LYS A 152 39.64 -3.67 -3.46
C LYS A 152 39.48 -5.15 -3.83
N LYS A 153 40.57 -5.76 -4.30
CA LYS A 153 40.68 -7.22 -4.50
C LYS A 153 40.67 -7.93 -3.14
N LYS A 154 39.66 -8.76 -2.87
CA LYS A 154 39.79 -9.87 -1.92
C LYS A 154 40.41 -11.05 -2.65
N LYS A 155 41.62 -11.46 -2.23
CA LYS A 155 42.30 -12.68 -2.65
C LYS A 155 42.27 -13.66 -1.47
N ASN A 156 41.77 -14.86 -1.71
CA ASN A 156 41.85 -16.07 -0.89
C ASN A 156 42.40 -17.11 -1.91
N VAL A 157 43.47 -17.90 -1.71
CA VAL A 157 43.83 -18.79 -0.60
C VAL A 157 45.31 -19.29 -0.77
N TRP A 158 45.97 -19.53 0.38
CA TRP A 158 47.10 -20.42 0.78
C TRP A 158 48.45 -20.50 0.01
N ILE A 159 49.57 -20.44 0.75
CA ILE A 159 50.39 -21.57 1.30
C ILE A 159 51.42 -21.01 2.32
N ASN A 160 51.90 -21.90 3.20
CA ASN A 160 52.52 -21.77 4.53
C ASN A 160 54.05 -21.39 4.52
N PRO A 161 54.84 -21.51 5.63
CA PRO A 161 55.39 -20.40 6.42
C PRO A 161 56.94 -20.32 6.45
N GLN A 162 57.55 -19.16 6.75
CA GLN A 162 58.85 -19.07 7.45
C GLN A 162 59.33 -17.64 7.69
N SER A 163 59.92 -17.43 8.88
CA SER A 163 60.95 -16.43 9.28
C SER A 163 60.69 -14.93 8.99
N GLY A 164 60.82 -13.98 9.89
CA GLY A 164 61.48 -13.90 11.19
C GLY A 164 62.06 -12.48 11.32
N LEU A 165 61.95 -11.86 12.51
CA LEU A 165 62.77 -10.73 13.01
C LEU A 165 62.69 -9.39 12.20
N ALA A 166 62.83 -8.19 12.72
CA ALA A 166 62.91 -7.61 14.07
C ALA A 166 62.89 -6.08 13.88
N GLY A 167 62.39 -5.36 14.90
CA GLY A 167 62.76 -3.97 15.23
C GLY A 167 62.17 -2.86 14.35
N SER A 168 61.92 -1.65 14.83
CA SER A 168 62.03 -1.05 16.16
C SER A 168 61.43 0.36 16.01
N SER A 169 60.46 0.70 16.87
CA SER A 169 60.39 1.91 17.72
C SER A 169 60.49 3.31 17.04
N VAL A 170 59.73 4.37 17.36
CA VAL A 170 59.42 5.00 18.67
C VAL A 170 58.38 6.15 18.47
N SER A 171 57.32 6.16 19.31
CA SER A 171 56.59 7.28 20.01
C SER A 171 56.13 8.55 19.28
N ASN A 172 55.11 9.32 19.70
CA ASN A 172 53.95 9.32 20.61
C ASN A 172 53.31 10.72 20.35
N TYR A 173 51.99 10.95 20.33
CA TYR A 173 51.12 11.17 21.49
C TYR A 173 49.63 11.26 21.05
N ALA A 174 48.78 10.55 21.80
CA ALA A 174 47.37 10.75 22.21
C ALA A 174 46.37 11.62 21.37
N GLY A 175 45.09 11.25 21.20
CA GLY A 175 44.31 10.24 21.93
C GLY A 175 42.98 9.81 21.26
N ASP A 176 42.77 8.50 21.37
CA ASP A 176 41.57 7.64 21.48
C ASP A 176 40.19 8.05 20.94
N LEU A 177 39.77 7.29 19.92
CA LEU A 177 38.43 6.72 19.79
C LEU A 177 38.59 5.23 19.41
N ALA A 178 38.76 4.39 20.44
CA ALA A 178 38.88 2.95 20.29
C ALA A 178 37.50 2.31 20.08
N VAL A 179 37.33 1.71 18.90
CA VAL A 179 36.21 0.82 18.55
C VAL A 179 36.31 -0.45 19.37
N LYS A 180 35.38 -0.65 20.30
CA LYS A 180 35.14 -1.96 20.94
C LYS A 180 34.22 -2.79 20.06
N VAL A 181 34.76 -3.90 19.55
CA VAL A 181 33.99 -5.03 19.05
C VAL A 181 33.40 -5.76 20.27
N ALA A 182 32.10 -6.06 20.24
CA ALA A 182 31.46 -6.98 21.17
C ALA A 182 30.86 -8.16 20.41
N ASP A 183 31.13 -9.33 20.97
CA ASP A 183 30.93 -10.66 20.43
C ASP A 183 29.49 -11.02 20.08
N LYS A 184 29.41 -11.91 19.09
CA LYS A 184 28.23 -12.68 18.72
C LYS A 184 27.89 -13.65 19.87
N LYS A 185 26.94 -13.25 20.73
CA LYS A 185 26.15 -14.18 21.57
C LYS A 185 24.73 -14.24 21.01
N GLY A 186 24.26 -15.46 20.83
CA GLY A 186 22.99 -15.78 20.19
C GLY A 186 21.80 -15.09 20.84
N ASN A 187 20.91 -14.59 19.99
CA ASN A 187 19.54 -14.30 20.35
C ASN A 187 18.64 -14.92 19.29
N ALA A 188 17.68 -15.72 19.77
CA ALA A 188 16.69 -16.41 18.98
C ALA A 188 15.74 -15.43 18.28
N GLY A 189 15.19 -15.84 17.12
CA GLY A 189 13.85 -15.42 16.69
C GLY A 189 13.69 -14.15 15.85
N GLY A 190 14.73 -13.59 15.24
CA GLY A 190 14.55 -12.50 14.27
C GLY A 190 14.14 -13.03 12.90
N LYS A 191 12.84 -12.98 12.56
CA LYS A 191 12.34 -13.30 11.20
C LYS A 191 13.15 -12.51 10.16
N ALA A 192 13.72 -13.20 9.18
CA ALA A 192 14.39 -12.55 8.05
C ALA A 192 13.36 -11.63 7.36
N LYS A 193 13.67 -10.33 7.24
CA LYS A 193 12.88 -9.42 6.40
C LYS A 193 13.00 -9.91 4.96
N ILE A 194 12.01 -10.66 4.50
CA ILE A 194 11.87 -11.06 3.11
C ILE A 194 11.83 -9.75 2.30
N PRO A 195 12.66 -9.56 1.26
CA PRO A 195 12.54 -8.41 0.39
C PRO A 195 11.14 -8.40 -0.22
N PHE A 196 10.29 -7.43 0.16
CA PHE A 196 8.90 -7.33 -0.32
C PHE A 196 8.81 -7.08 -1.84
N HIS A 197 9.93 -6.70 -2.46
CA HIS A 197 10.06 -6.62 -3.90
C HIS A 197 11.15 -7.59 -4.36
N ILE A 198 10.73 -8.69 -4.97
CA ILE A 198 11.59 -9.62 -5.69
C ILE A 198 11.52 -9.21 -7.17
N PRO A 199 12.55 -8.54 -7.74
CA PRO A 199 12.48 -8.01 -9.11
C PRO A 199 12.32 -9.08 -10.18
N SER A 200 12.63 -10.34 -9.86
CA SER A 200 12.44 -11.48 -10.76
C SER A 200 10.98 -11.95 -10.86
N ILE A 201 10.10 -11.55 -9.93
CA ILE A 201 8.67 -11.87 -9.99
C ILE A 201 7.98 -10.81 -10.82
N ARG A 202 7.38 -11.23 -11.94
CA ARG A 202 6.60 -10.35 -12.81
C ARG A 202 5.34 -9.87 -12.11
N ARG A 203 4.85 -8.70 -12.51
CA ARG A 203 3.57 -8.18 -12.02
C ARG A 203 2.43 -9.04 -12.61
N PRO A 204 1.44 -9.49 -11.82
CA PRO A 204 0.30 -10.26 -12.33
C PRO A 204 -0.44 -9.56 -13.47
N GLN A 205 -0.47 -8.22 -13.45
CA GLN A 205 -1.06 -7.41 -14.51
C GLN A 205 -0.37 -7.61 -15.86
N GLU A 206 0.96 -7.80 -15.86
CA GLU A 206 1.76 -8.05 -17.07
C GLU A 206 1.67 -9.51 -17.50
N GLU A 207 1.61 -10.45 -16.54
CA GLU A 207 1.55 -11.89 -16.83
C GLU A 207 0.19 -12.32 -17.38
N HIS A 208 -0.90 -11.81 -16.80
CA HIS A 208 -2.27 -12.20 -17.15
C HIS A 208 -3.01 -11.12 -17.96
N ASN A 209 -2.31 -10.07 -18.41
CA ASN A 209 -2.88 -8.94 -19.15
C ASN A 209 -4.13 -8.33 -18.46
N ILE A 210 -4.04 -8.15 -17.14
CA ILE A 210 -5.16 -7.60 -16.35
C ILE A 210 -5.28 -6.11 -16.67
N LEU A 211 -6.40 -5.73 -17.29
CA LEU A 211 -6.75 -4.33 -17.50
C LEU A 211 -7.13 -3.69 -16.16
N VAL A 212 -6.30 -2.76 -15.70
CA VAL A 212 -6.54 -2.00 -14.46
C VAL A 212 -7.07 -0.62 -14.81
N ASN A 213 -8.25 -0.29 -14.31
CA ASN A 213 -8.79 1.07 -14.37
C ASN A 213 -8.26 1.86 -13.17
N ASN A 214 -7.30 2.76 -13.41
CA ASN A 214 -6.75 3.67 -12.39
C ASN A 214 -7.42 5.05 -12.37
N SER A 215 -8.56 5.21 -13.06
CA SER A 215 -9.32 6.45 -13.03
C SER A 215 -9.83 6.72 -11.61
N ASN A 216 -9.72 7.96 -11.15
CA ASN A 216 -10.29 8.40 -9.87
C ASN A 216 -11.79 8.74 -9.99
N GLN A 217 -12.51 7.94 -10.76
CA GLN A 217 -13.96 8.07 -10.94
C GLN A 217 -14.64 6.97 -10.11
N PRO A 218 -15.80 7.26 -9.50
CA PRO A 218 -16.61 6.22 -8.86
C PRO A 218 -16.84 5.06 -9.84
N PHE A 219 -16.79 3.83 -9.32
CA PHE A 219 -17.02 2.65 -10.16
C PHE A 219 -18.41 2.70 -10.79
N GLU A 220 -18.46 2.86 -12.11
CA GLU A 220 -19.71 2.79 -12.86
C GLU A 220 -19.99 1.36 -13.31
N HIS A 221 -21.21 0.92 -13.02
CA HIS A 221 -21.63 -0.44 -13.27
C HIS A 221 -22.00 -0.66 -14.74
N VAL A 222 -21.21 -1.48 -15.43
CA VAL A 222 -21.36 -1.75 -16.86
C VAL A 222 -22.58 -2.65 -17.19
N TRP A 223 -23.10 -3.38 -16.20
CA TRP A 223 -24.09 -4.45 -16.40
C TRP A 223 -25.39 -4.32 -15.59
N LEU A 224 -25.61 -3.19 -14.92
CA LEU A 224 -26.90 -2.95 -14.27
C LEU A 224 -27.89 -2.34 -15.26
N GLU A 225 -29.13 -2.80 -15.19
CA GLU A 225 -30.25 -2.15 -15.89
C GLU A 225 -30.36 -0.71 -15.38
N ARG A 226 -30.66 0.22 -16.29
CA ARG A 226 -31.06 1.57 -15.90
C ARG A 226 -32.54 1.59 -15.62
N SER A 227 -32.96 2.49 -14.74
CA SER A 227 -34.38 2.75 -14.48
C SER A 227 -35.10 3.17 -15.77
N ASP A 228 -36.42 3.05 -15.79
CA ASP A 228 -37.24 3.37 -16.99
C ASP A 228 -37.05 4.82 -17.47
N ASP A 229 -36.70 5.72 -16.56
CA ASP A 229 -36.38 7.14 -16.82
C ASP A 229 -34.89 7.39 -17.16
N GLY A 230 -34.04 6.36 -17.12
CA GLY A 230 -32.61 6.40 -17.37
C GLY A 230 -31.76 7.08 -16.28
N SER A 231 -32.40 7.56 -15.20
CA SER A 231 -31.77 8.44 -14.21
C SER A 231 -30.76 7.75 -13.29
N ARG A 232 -30.93 6.44 -13.04
CA ARG A 232 -30.06 5.67 -12.16
C ARG A 232 -29.95 4.21 -12.58
N PHE A 233 -28.98 3.50 -11.99
CA PHE A 233 -28.91 2.05 -12.07
C PHE A 233 -29.92 1.40 -11.11
N VAL A 234 -30.55 0.33 -11.56
CA VAL A 234 -31.45 -0.52 -10.78
C VAL A 234 -30.61 -1.57 -10.07
N HIS A 235 -30.66 -1.59 -8.74
CA HIS A 235 -29.95 -2.60 -7.97
C HIS A 235 -30.61 -3.96 -8.20
N PRO A 236 -29.87 -5.08 -8.35
CA PRO A 236 -30.47 -6.40 -8.61
C PRO A 236 -31.49 -6.86 -7.56
N LEU A 237 -31.47 -6.24 -6.37
CA LEU A 237 -32.34 -6.56 -5.24
C LEU A 237 -33.54 -5.62 -5.10
N GLU A 238 -33.69 -4.61 -5.96
CA GLU A 238 -34.73 -3.58 -5.78
C GLU A 238 -36.16 -4.13 -5.85
N LYS A 239 -36.35 -5.24 -6.59
CA LYS A 239 -37.65 -5.92 -6.73
C LYS A 239 -37.94 -6.91 -5.60
N LEU A 240 -36.95 -7.21 -4.76
CA LEU A 240 -37.07 -8.19 -3.67
C LEU A 240 -37.27 -7.46 -2.34
N SER A 241 -38.17 -7.98 -1.52
CA SER A 241 -38.39 -7.48 -0.17
C SER A 241 -37.35 -8.07 0.78
N VAL A 242 -36.96 -7.30 1.81
CA VAL A 242 -36.13 -7.84 2.91
C VAL A 242 -36.78 -9.07 3.54
N LEU A 243 -38.11 -9.11 3.58
CA LEU A 243 -38.90 -10.24 4.10
C LEU A 243 -38.77 -11.52 3.27
N ASP A 244 -38.29 -11.43 2.02
CA ASP A 244 -38.08 -12.60 1.17
C ASP A 244 -36.85 -13.41 1.60
N PHE A 245 -35.93 -12.80 2.36
CA PHE A 245 -34.70 -13.42 2.85
C PHE A 245 -34.74 -13.80 4.32
N VAL A 246 -35.85 -13.54 5.01
CA VAL A 246 -36.05 -14.00 6.38
C VAL A 246 -36.42 -15.48 6.30
N ASP A 247 -35.62 -16.35 6.94
CA ASP A 247 -35.89 -17.78 7.01
C ASP A 247 -37.27 -18.02 7.67
N LYS A 248 -38.27 -18.41 6.88
CA LYS A 248 -39.66 -18.58 7.33
C LYS A 248 -39.88 -19.86 8.14
N ASP A 249 -39.04 -20.87 7.89
CA ASP A 249 -39.02 -22.15 8.58
C ASP A 249 -37.83 -22.23 9.55
N ALA A 250 -37.77 -21.28 10.50
CA ALA A 250 -36.77 -21.28 11.59
C ALA A 250 -37.08 -22.35 12.66
N GLY A 251 -37.39 -23.59 12.23
CA GLY A 251 -37.39 -24.74 13.12
C GLY A 251 -36.01 -24.90 13.79
N ARG A 252 -35.89 -25.78 14.79
CA ARG A 252 -34.57 -26.16 15.32
C ARG A 252 -33.77 -26.85 14.21
N ILE A 253 -32.97 -26.07 13.49
CA ILE A 253 -31.94 -26.60 12.59
C ILE A 253 -30.76 -26.95 13.49
N GLU A 254 -30.43 -28.25 13.55
CA GLU A 254 -29.21 -28.67 14.23
C GLU A 254 -28.00 -28.23 13.39
N PRO A 255 -27.01 -27.53 13.99
CA PRO A 255 -25.80 -27.14 13.28
C PRO A 255 -25.06 -28.37 12.74
N SER A 256 -24.82 -28.39 11.43
CA SER A 256 -23.92 -29.38 10.83
C SER A 256 -22.48 -29.00 11.11
N VAL A 257 -21.73 -29.91 11.74
CA VAL A 257 -20.30 -29.74 12.02
C VAL A 257 -19.52 -29.90 10.72
N PRO A 258 -18.58 -28.99 10.39
CA PRO A 258 -17.75 -29.16 9.20
C PRO A 258 -16.88 -30.43 9.32
N PRO A 259 -16.63 -31.14 8.21
CA PRO A 259 -15.68 -32.24 8.20
C PRO A 259 -14.27 -31.78 8.60
N ALA A 260 -13.46 -32.71 9.12
CA ALA A 260 -12.08 -32.44 9.45
C ALA A 260 -11.29 -32.08 8.19
N VAL A 261 -10.36 -31.12 8.29
CA VAL A 261 -9.60 -30.57 7.15
C VAL A 261 -8.91 -31.68 6.34
N GLU A 262 -8.41 -32.72 7.01
CA GLU A 262 -7.71 -33.85 6.38
C GLU A 262 -8.65 -34.73 5.53
N SER A 263 -9.95 -34.67 5.81
CA SER A 263 -10.99 -35.45 5.12
C SER A 263 -11.80 -34.62 4.13
N THR A 264 -11.68 -33.30 4.16
CA THR A 264 -12.40 -32.40 3.26
C THR A 264 -11.71 -32.36 1.90
N PRO A 265 -12.41 -32.73 0.80
CA PRO A 265 -11.89 -32.56 -0.55
C PRO A 265 -11.55 -31.09 -0.83
N PHE A 266 -10.37 -30.88 -1.40
CA PHE A 266 -9.85 -29.57 -1.78
C PHE A 266 -9.57 -29.53 -3.29
N LYS A 267 -9.96 -28.45 -3.96
CA LYS A 267 -9.64 -28.20 -5.37
C LYS A 267 -9.10 -26.79 -5.60
N LEU A 268 -7.90 -26.72 -6.15
CA LEU A 268 -7.34 -25.50 -6.73
C LEU A 268 -7.94 -25.30 -8.14
N VAL A 269 -8.52 -24.13 -8.40
CA VAL A 269 -9.22 -23.78 -9.63
C VAL A 269 -8.41 -22.74 -10.38
N GLU A 270 -7.69 -23.18 -11.41
CA GLU A 270 -6.77 -22.35 -12.19
C GLU A 270 -7.14 -22.26 -13.69
N ASP A 271 -8.08 -23.08 -14.14
CA ASP A 271 -8.53 -23.09 -15.53
C ASP A 271 -10.04 -22.96 -15.65
N VAL A 272 -10.48 -22.62 -16.87
CA VAL A 272 -11.89 -22.36 -17.17
C VAL A 272 -12.75 -23.62 -17.05
N LYS A 273 -12.18 -24.81 -17.27
CA LYS A 273 -12.92 -26.07 -17.15
C LYS A 273 -13.27 -26.30 -15.68
N ASP A 274 -12.29 -26.16 -14.80
CA ASP A 274 -12.47 -26.31 -13.37
C ASP A 274 -13.40 -25.24 -12.79
N LEU A 275 -13.33 -24.00 -13.30
CA LEU A 275 -14.25 -22.93 -12.93
C LEU A 275 -15.70 -23.24 -13.34
N LYS A 276 -15.91 -23.89 -14.49
CA LYS A 276 -17.25 -24.35 -14.92
C LYS A 276 -17.77 -25.49 -14.05
N GLU A 277 -16.90 -26.41 -13.65
CA GLU A 277 -17.26 -27.48 -12.72
C GLU A 277 -17.65 -26.91 -11.35
N LEU A 278 -16.88 -25.95 -10.83
CA LEU A 278 -17.23 -25.19 -9.63
C LEU A 278 -18.61 -24.52 -9.77
N ALA A 279 -18.84 -23.80 -10.86
CA ALA A 279 -20.13 -23.17 -11.13
C ALA A 279 -21.29 -24.18 -11.22
N ALA A 280 -21.06 -25.40 -11.72
CA ALA A 280 -22.07 -26.47 -11.71
C ALA A 280 -22.38 -26.95 -10.29
N LYS A 281 -21.36 -27.11 -9.45
CA LYS A 281 -21.52 -27.53 -8.05
C LYS A 281 -22.23 -26.46 -7.21
N LEU A 282 -21.87 -25.19 -7.35
CA LEU A 282 -22.54 -24.10 -6.66
C LEU A 282 -24.01 -23.93 -7.07
N ARG A 283 -24.37 -24.34 -8.30
CA ARG A 283 -25.78 -24.40 -8.73
C ARG A 283 -26.58 -25.49 -8.01
N ALA A 284 -25.95 -26.56 -7.58
CA ALA A 284 -26.60 -27.71 -6.96
C ALA A 284 -26.77 -27.59 -5.44
N VAL A 285 -26.16 -26.59 -4.80
CA VAL A 285 -26.25 -26.34 -3.34
C VAL A 285 -27.14 -25.15 -3.03
N ASP A 286 -27.73 -25.16 -1.83
CA ASP A 286 -28.58 -24.07 -1.32
C ASP A 286 -27.76 -22.99 -0.61
N GLU A 287 -26.58 -23.33 -0.10
CA GLU A 287 -25.66 -22.37 0.51
C GLU A 287 -24.19 -22.68 0.22
N PHE A 288 -23.37 -21.62 0.22
CA PHE A 288 -21.91 -21.73 0.17
C PHE A 288 -21.26 -20.53 0.87
N ALA A 289 -20.08 -20.76 1.45
CA ALA A 289 -19.27 -19.72 2.06
C ALA A 289 -18.30 -19.13 1.04
N VAL A 290 -17.97 -17.84 1.18
CA VAL A 290 -17.05 -17.12 0.31
C VAL A 290 -16.12 -16.24 1.16
N ASP A 291 -14.85 -16.21 0.79
CA ASP A 291 -13.86 -15.26 1.30
C ASP A 291 -12.95 -14.81 0.16
N LEU A 292 -12.22 -13.70 0.34
CA LEU A 292 -11.30 -13.17 -0.66
C LEU A 292 -9.95 -12.78 -0.06
N GLU A 293 -8.89 -12.92 -0.85
CA GLU A 293 -7.60 -12.29 -0.57
C GLU A 293 -7.37 -11.11 -1.49
N HIS A 294 -6.99 -9.97 -0.93
CA HIS A 294 -6.77 -8.74 -1.68
C HIS A 294 -5.36 -8.19 -1.46
N ASN A 295 -4.76 -7.68 -2.53
CA ASN A 295 -3.47 -7.01 -2.49
C ASN A 295 -3.56 -5.60 -3.07
N GLN A 296 -3.26 -4.60 -2.24
CA GLN A 296 -3.18 -3.19 -2.62
C GLN A 296 -1.74 -2.65 -2.73
N TYR A 297 -0.73 -3.41 -2.31
CA TYR A 297 0.63 -2.87 -2.25
C TYR A 297 1.23 -2.60 -3.64
N ARG A 298 0.91 -3.44 -4.64
CA ARG A 298 1.45 -3.33 -6.02
C ARG A 298 0.37 -2.99 -7.06
N SER A 299 -0.75 -2.43 -6.61
CA SER A 299 -1.86 -2.00 -7.48
C SER A 299 -2.59 -0.85 -6.80
N PHE A 300 -2.79 0.27 -7.52
CA PHE A 300 -3.38 1.50 -6.95
C PHE A 300 -4.77 1.28 -6.34
N GLN A 301 -5.68 0.66 -7.09
CA GLN A 301 -7.01 0.25 -6.59
C GLN A 301 -6.97 -1.10 -5.86
N GLY A 302 -5.82 -1.78 -5.87
CA GLY A 302 -5.67 -3.16 -5.44
C GLY A 302 -6.20 -4.19 -6.42
N LEU A 303 -6.00 -5.47 -6.09
CA LEU A 303 -6.44 -6.62 -6.87
C LEU A 303 -6.92 -7.71 -5.92
N THR A 304 -8.07 -8.30 -6.23
CA THR A 304 -8.44 -9.59 -5.66
C THR A 304 -7.51 -10.66 -6.23
N CYS A 305 -6.72 -11.30 -5.38
CA CYS A 305 -5.68 -12.26 -5.72
C CYS A 305 -6.10 -13.72 -5.52
N LEU A 306 -7.07 -13.96 -4.64
CA LEU A 306 -7.62 -15.28 -4.37
C LEU A 306 -9.10 -15.17 -4.02
N MET A 307 -9.85 -16.21 -4.31
CA MET A 307 -11.22 -16.37 -3.83
C MET A 307 -11.38 -17.77 -3.27
N GLN A 308 -11.81 -17.84 -2.01
CA GLN A 308 -12.09 -19.08 -1.31
C GLN A 308 -13.60 -19.34 -1.37
N ILE A 309 -13.99 -20.56 -1.73
CA ILE A 309 -15.40 -20.97 -1.72
C ILE A 309 -15.50 -22.33 -1.05
N SER A 310 -16.40 -22.45 -0.07
CA SER A 310 -16.68 -23.72 0.60
C SER A 310 -18.14 -24.09 0.44
N THR A 311 -18.39 -25.34 0.07
CA THR A 311 -19.71 -25.97 0.19
C THR A 311 -19.75 -26.79 1.49
N ARG A 312 -20.85 -27.50 1.75
CA ARG A 312 -20.90 -28.45 2.87
C ARG A 312 -19.92 -29.62 2.74
N THR A 313 -19.46 -29.91 1.54
CA THR A 313 -18.74 -31.15 1.23
C THR A 313 -17.33 -30.96 0.71
N GLU A 314 -16.93 -29.76 0.31
CA GLU A 314 -15.65 -29.51 -0.34
C GLU A 314 -15.29 -28.03 -0.38
N ASP A 315 -13.98 -27.77 -0.44
CA ASP A 315 -13.35 -26.45 -0.47
C ASP A 315 -12.67 -26.17 -1.80
N PHE A 316 -12.78 -24.92 -2.25
CA PHE A 316 -12.20 -24.42 -3.48
C PHE A 316 -11.35 -23.20 -3.23
N ILE A 317 -10.19 -23.17 -3.88
CA ILE A 317 -9.34 -21.99 -3.95
C ILE A 317 -9.25 -21.60 -5.42
N VAL A 318 -9.75 -20.42 -5.75
CA VAL A 318 -9.83 -19.91 -7.12
C VAL A 318 -8.73 -18.90 -7.35
N ASP A 319 -7.88 -19.16 -8.34
CA ASP A 319 -6.89 -18.19 -8.81
C ASP A 319 -7.58 -17.08 -9.60
N THR A 320 -7.79 -15.95 -8.93
CA THR A 320 -8.51 -14.82 -9.52
C THR A 320 -7.66 -13.98 -10.46
N LEU A 321 -6.34 -14.13 -10.45
CA LEU A 321 -5.44 -13.42 -11.35
C LEU A 321 -5.44 -14.09 -12.71
N LYS A 322 -5.32 -15.42 -12.75
CA LYS A 322 -5.34 -16.23 -13.97
C LYS A 322 -6.72 -16.31 -14.59
N LEU A 323 -7.78 -16.40 -13.77
CA LEU A 323 -9.17 -16.52 -14.22
C LEU A 323 -9.92 -15.18 -14.25
N ARG A 324 -9.21 -14.06 -14.16
CA ARG A 324 -9.76 -12.71 -13.94
C ARG A 324 -10.98 -12.38 -14.80
N ILE A 325 -10.88 -12.63 -16.11
CA ILE A 325 -11.95 -12.33 -17.09
C ILE A 325 -13.05 -13.40 -17.16
N HIS A 326 -12.82 -14.57 -16.58
CA HIS A 326 -13.71 -15.73 -16.64
C HIS A 326 -14.60 -15.89 -15.41
N ILE A 327 -14.16 -15.38 -14.25
CA ILE A 327 -14.90 -15.46 -12.98
C ILE A 327 -16.28 -14.82 -13.09
N GLY A 328 -16.35 -13.56 -13.54
CA GLY A 328 -17.62 -12.84 -13.72
C GLY A 328 -18.64 -13.61 -14.58
N PRO A 329 -18.29 -13.97 -15.83
CA PRO A 329 -19.18 -14.75 -16.71
C PRO A 329 -19.70 -16.08 -16.14
N HIS A 330 -18.94 -16.74 -15.27
CA HIS A 330 -19.32 -18.07 -14.76
C HIS A 330 -20.01 -18.05 -13.39
N LEU A 331 -19.69 -17.08 -12.52
CA LEU A 331 -20.19 -17.07 -11.14
C LEU A 331 -21.28 -16.01 -10.89
N ARG A 332 -21.39 -14.97 -11.72
CA ARG A 332 -22.30 -13.83 -11.48
C ARG A 332 -23.75 -14.24 -11.23
N GLU A 333 -24.31 -15.11 -12.06
CA GLU A 333 -25.72 -15.50 -11.93
C GLU A 333 -25.98 -16.32 -10.65
N ILE A 334 -24.99 -17.08 -10.20
CA ILE A 334 -25.09 -17.90 -8.98
C ILE A 334 -25.06 -17.00 -7.74
N PHE A 335 -24.21 -15.98 -7.74
CA PHE A 335 -24.13 -15.01 -6.65
C PHE A 335 -25.36 -14.09 -6.60
N LYS A 336 -25.99 -13.81 -7.75
CA LYS A 336 -27.24 -13.06 -7.85
C LYS A 336 -28.49 -13.88 -7.50
N ASP A 337 -28.41 -15.20 -7.50
CA ASP A 337 -29.55 -16.07 -7.23
C ASP A 337 -30.07 -15.87 -5.79
N PRO A 338 -31.32 -15.40 -5.59
CA PRO A 338 -31.90 -15.19 -4.27
C PRO A 338 -32.16 -16.49 -3.51
N THR A 339 -32.26 -17.63 -4.19
CA THR A 339 -32.51 -18.94 -3.55
C THR A 339 -31.27 -19.49 -2.87
N LYS A 340 -30.09 -18.94 -3.19
CA LYS A 340 -28.80 -19.42 -2.67
C LYS A 340 -28.29 -18.50 -1.57
N LYS A 341 -27.97 -19.03 -0.40
CA LYS A 341 -27.40 -18.27 0.72
C LYS A 341 -25.88 -18.17 0.55
N LYS A 342 -25.34 -16.95 0.46
CA LYS A 342 -23.89 -16.71 0.42
C LYS A 342 -23.42 -16.28 1.79
N VAL A 343 -22.59 -17.10 2.44
CA VAL A 343 -22.10 -16.82 3.79
C VAL A 343 -20.73 -16.15 3.70
N LEU A 344 -20.59 -14.97 4.30
CA LEU A 344 -19.31 -14.25 4.39
C LEU A 344 -19.09 -13.75 5.83
N HIS A 345 -17.90 -13.22 6.12
CA HIS A 345 -17.58 -12.66 7.43
C HIS A 345 -17.03 -11.23 7.31
N GLY A 346 -17.80 -10.23 7.75
CA GLY A 346 -17.33 -8.84 7.72
C GLY A 346 -17.13 -8.32 6.30
N ALA A 347 -18.08 -8.59 5.41
CA ALA A 347 -17.89 -8.58 3.95
C ALA A 347 -17.85 -7.19 3.30
N ASN A 348 -17.65 -6.11 4.07
CA ASN A 348 -17.80 -4.74 3.59
C ASN A 348 -16.90 -4.45 2.38
N GLN A 349 -15.66 -4.93 2.41
CA GLN A 349 -14.70 -4.75 1.32
C GLN A 349 -14.88 -5.79 0.21
N ASP A 350 -15.22 -7.03 0.57
CA ASP A 350 -15.43 -8.11 -0.40
C ASP A 350 -16.52 -7.79 -1.41
N ILE A 351 -17.61 -7.15 -0.95
CA ILE A 351 -18.67 -6.67 -1.82
C ILE A 351 -18.14 -5.68 -2.86
N LEU A 352 -17.30 -4.73 -2.45
CA LEU A 352 -16.71 -3.74 -3.36
C LEU A 352 -15.76 -4.40 -4.35
N TRP A 353 -14.92 -5.33 -3.86
CA TRP A 353 -13.96 -6.03 -4.69
C TRP A 353 -14.65 -6.94 -5.71
N LEU A 354 -15.65 -7.73 -5.32
CA LEU A 354 -16.42 -8.57 -6.25
C LEU A 354 -17.07 -7.77 -7.38
N GLN A 355 -17.63 -6.60 -7.03
CA GLN A 355 -18.26 -5.72 -8.00
C GLN A 355 -17.23 -5.09 -8.94
N ARG A 356 -16.20 -4.44 -8.40
CA ARG A 356 -15.15 -3.79 -9.18
C ARG A 356 -14.42 -4.77 -10.07
N ASP A 357 -14.03 -5.90 -9.48
CA ASP A 357 -13.12 -6.82 -10.12
C ASP A 357 -13.87 -7.73 -11.09
N PHE A 358 -14.97 -8.36 -10.69
CA PHE A 358 -15.63 -9.40 -11.49
C PHE A 358 -17.04 -9.01 -11.97
N GLY A 359 -17.54 -7.85 -11.58
CA GLY A 359 -18.94 -7.45 -11.77
C GLY A 359 -19.91 -8.45 -11.16
N ILE A 360 -19.55 -8.99 -9.99
CA ILE A 360 -20.38 -9.91 -9.23
C ILE A 360 -21.12 -9.11 -8.16
N TYR A 361 -22.44 -9.31 -8.10
CA TYR A 361 -23.29 -8.81 -7.02
C TYR A 361 -23.78 -9.99 -6.21
N ILE A 362 -23.93 -9.78 -4.91
CA ILE A 362 -24.44 -10.79 -4.00
C ILE A 362 -25.89 -10.47 -3.65
N CYS A 363 -26.77 -11.45 -3.85
CA CYS A 363 -28.13 -11.51 -3.31
C CYS A 363 -28.18 -12.49 -2.15
N ASN A 364 -29.08 -12.35 -1.17
CA ASN A 364 -29.21 -13.33 -0.06
C ASN A 364 -27.87 -13.65 0.63
N MET A 365 -27.13 -12.60 1.01
CA MET A 365 -25.89 -12.72 1.77
C MET A 365 -26.19 -12.82 3.26
N PHE A 366 -25.52 -13.74 3.95
CA PHE A 366 -25.49 -13.82 5.39
C PHE A 366 -24.09 -13.46 5.91
N ASP A 367 -23.97 -12.30 6.57
CA ASP A 367 -22.71 -11.84 7.16
C ASP A 367 -22.59 -12.28 8.63
N THR A 368 -21.70 -13.24 8.88
CA THR A 368 -21.44 -13.78 10.23
C THR A 368 -20.78 -12.77 11.18
N GLY A 369 -20.08 -11.77 10.65
CA GLY A 369 -19.57 -10.63 11.40
C GLY A 369 -20.71 -9.75 11.91
N GLN A 370 -21.74 -9.49 11.10
CA GLN A 370 -22.93 -8.79 11.58
C GLN A 370 -23.74 -9.65 12.57
N ALA A 371 -23.90 -10.94 12.27
CA ALA A 371 -24.59 -11.87 13.16
C ALA A 371 -23.96 -11.94 14.55
N SER A 372 -22.62 -12.04 14.65
CA SER A 372 -21.91 -12.07 15.94
C SER A 372 -22.13 -10.79 16.77
N ARG A 373 -22.20 -9.62 16.12
CA ARG A 373 -22.51 -8.34 16.77
C ARG A 373 -23.94 -8.31 17.31
N VAL A 374 -24.92 -8.77 16.52
CA VAL A 374 -26.33 -8.84 16.93
C VAL A 374 -26.51 -9.81 18.09
N LEU A 375 -25.82 -10.96 18.05
CA LEU A 375 -25.82 -11.96 19.11
C LEU A 375 -25.00 -11.54 20.34
N LYS A 376 -24.30 -10.39 20.29
CA LYS A 376 -23.47 -9.85 21.37
C LYS A 376 -22.42 -10.84 21.87
N LEU A 377 -21.75 -11.52 20.95
CA LEU A 377 -20.59 -12.36 21.29
C LEU A 377 -19.45 -11.50 21.85
N GLU A 378 -18.55 -12.12 22.63
CA GLU A 378 -17.43 -11.41 23.26
C GLU A 378 -16.52 -10.72 22.24
N ARG A 379 -16.31 -11.35 21.08
CA ARG A 379 -15.58 -10.81 19.94
C ARG A 379 -16.28 -11.16 18.64
N ASN A 380 -16.03 -10.36 17.61
CA ASN A 380 -16.70 -10.44 16.32
C ASN A 380 -15.74 -10.76 15.15
N SER A 381 -14.50 -11.18 15.45
CA SER A 381 -13.52 -11.54 14.44
C SER A 381 -13.69 -12.99 13.97
N LEU A 382 -13.32 -13.27 12.72
CA LEU A 382 -13.35 -14.62 12.17
C LEU A 382 -12.49 -15.58 13.00
N GLU A 383 -11.28 -15.16 13.39
CA GLU A 383 -10.40 -15.88 14.32
C GLU A 383 -11.12 -16.32 15.60
N TYR A 384 -11.89 -15.41 16.21
CA TYR A 384 -12.64 -15.75 17.40
C TYR A 384 -13.74 -16.76 17.11
N LEU A 385 -14.49 -16.62 16.01
CA LEU A 385 -15.55 -17.56 15.65
C LEU A 385 -14.98 -18.96 15.35
N LEU A 386 -13.86 -19.04 14.63
CA LEU A 386 -13.15 -20.30 14.36
C LEU A 386 -12.72 -20.99 15.65
N HIS A 387 -12.14 -20.25 16.59
CA HIS A 387 -11.72 -20.82 17.86
C HIS A 387 -12.93 -21.23 18.73
N HIS A 388 -13.93 -20.35 18.84
CA HIS A 388 -15.07 -20.55 19.72
C HIS A 388 -16.01 -21.67 19.25
N PHE A 389 -16.32 -21.74 17.95
CA PHE A 389 -17.26 -22.71 17.40
C PHE A 389 -16.61 -23.96 16.82
N CYS A 390 -15.39 -23.85 16.28
CA CYS A 390 -14.72 -24.95 15.59
C CYS A 390 -13.48 -25.48 16.34
N GLY A 391 -13.04 -24.82 17.42
CA GLY A 391 -11.81 -25.19 18.13
C GLY A 391 -10.54 -24.96 17.31
N VAL A 392 -10.61 -24.13 16.26
CA VAL A 392 -9.48 -23.87 15.34
C VAL A 392 -8.77 -22.58 15.73
N VAL A 393 -7.45 -22.66 15.92
CA VAL A 393 -6.60 -21.49 16.17
C VAL A 393 -6.07 -20.97 14.82
N ALA A 394 -6.52 -19.78 14.42
CA ALA A 394 -6.03 -19.15 13.20
C ALA A 394 -4.58 -18.67 13.37
N ASN A 395 -3.76 -18.86 12.34
CA ASN A 395 -2.41 -18.30 12.29
C ASN A 395 -2.43 -16.99 11.51
N LYS A 396 -1.91 -15.91 12.11
CA LYS A 396 -1.82 -14.57 11.50
C LYS A 396 -0.47 -14.28 10.85
N GLU A 397 0.46 -15.23 10.87
CA GLU A 397 1.84 -15.02 10.40
C GLU A 397 2.04 -15.08 8.89
#